data_AF-A0A358KKZ9-F1
#
_entry.id   AF-A0A358KKZ9-F1
#
_cell.length_a   1.000
_cell.length_b   1.000
_cell.length_c   1.000
_cell.angle_alpha   90.00
_cell.angle_beta   90.00
_cell.angle_gamma   90.00
#
_symmetry.space_group_name_H-M   'P 1'
#
loop_
_entity.id
_entity.type
_entity.pdbx_description
1 polymer ?
#
loop_
_entity_poly.entity_id
_entity_poly.type
_entity_poly.pdbx_seq_one_letter_code
_entity_poly.pdbx_strand_id
1 'polypeptide(L)'
;HDDIEPALRKKWEKELEASIESEYRGQRSQFLAGLQWWLRDVWLAAMQQGRELLHFQAWADASEAVAKRISAEQALENLQSLEATQRLLETTNVQEALALEVGLLKLKL
;
A
#
# COMPACT_ATOMS: atom_id res chain seq x y z
N HIS A 1 7.53 -32.85 32.67
CA HIS A 1 7.83 -32.18 31.38
C HIS A 1 6.68 -32.61 30.50
N ASP A 2 5.51 -32.05 30.78
CA ASP A 2 4.26 -32.80 30.59
C ASP A 2 3.65 -32.47 29.24
N ASP A 3 3.37 -33.54 28.50
CA ASP A 3 2.86 -33.56 27.15
C ASP A 3 1.65 -32.63 27.01
N ILE A 4 1.90 -31.47 26.39
CA ILE A 4 0.84 -30.59 25.92
C ILE A 4 -0.07 -31.44 25.04
N GLU A 5 -1.35 -31.55 25.42
CA GLU A 5 -2.37 -32.28 24.68
C GLU A 5 -2.28 -31.92 23.19
N PRO A 6 -2.19 -32.90 22.27
CA PRO A 6 -2.00 -32.62 20.84
C PRO A 6 -3.04 -31.66 20.26
N ALA A 7 -4.27 -31.67 20.79
CA ALA A 7 -5.33 -30.74 20.41
C ALA A 7 -5.04 -29.29 20.85
N LEU A 8 -4.47 -29.10 22.04
CA LEU A 8 -4.11 -27.79 22.57
C LEU A 8 -2.91 -27.20 21.80
N ARG A 9 -1.91 -28.02 21.48
CA ARG A 9 -0.78 -27.61 20.62
C ARG A 9 -1.26 -27.15 19.24
N LYS A 10 -2.11 -27.94 18.60
CA LYS A 10 -2.67 -27.62 17.28
C LYS A 10 -3.50 -26.34 17.30
N LYS A 11 -4.22 -26.07 18.39
CA LYS A 11 -4.98 -24.82 18.58
C LYS A 11 -4.04 -23.62 18.66
N TRP A 12 -2.98 -23.69 19.45
CA TRP A 12 -1.99 -22.61 19.57
C TRP A 12 -1.22 -22.37 18.28
N GLU A 13 -0.86 -23.42 17.54
CA GLU A 13 -0.24 -23.30 16.21
C GLU A 13 -1.15 -22.52 15.25
N LYS A 14 -2.45 -22.83 15.23
CA LYS A 14 -3.44 -22.11 14.40
C LYS A 14 -3.63 -20.66 14.84
N GLU A 15 -3.63 -20.40 16.14
CA GLU A 15 -3.74 -19.03 16.68
C GLU A 15 -2.48 -18.20 16.35
N LEU A 16 -1.29 -18.80 16.44
CA LEU A 16 -0.04 -18.17 16.05
C LEU A 16 -0.01 -17.86 14.55
N GLU A 17 -0.39 -18.82 13.71
CA GLU A 17 -0.50 -18.63 12.25
C GLU A 17 -1.47 -17.49 11.90
N ALA A 18 -2.67 -17.50 12.49
CA ALA A 18 -3.65 -16.43 12.30
C ALA A 18 -3.13 -15.05 12.76
N SER A 19 -2.36 -15.00 13.86
CA SER A 19 -1.74 -13.77 14.34
C SER A 19 -0.70 -13.24 13.35
N ILE A 20 0.20 -14.11 12.86
CA ILE A 20 1.24 -13.76 11.88
C ILE A 20 0.60 -13.23 10.60
N GLU A 21 -0.43 -13.92 10.08
CA GLU A 21 -1.12 -13.46 8.89
C GLU A 21 -1.83 -12.12 9.09
N SER A 22 -2.43 -11.91 10.27
CA SER A 22 -3.09 -10.66 10.60
C SER A 22 -2.10 -9.49 10.67
N GLU A 23 -0.94 -9.72 11.29
CA GLU A 23 0.14 -8.73 11.34
C GLU A 23 0.62 -8.39 9.93
N TYR A 24 0.86 -9.40 9.11
CA TYR A 24 1.27 -9.21 7.72
C TYR A 24 0.27 -8.37 6.92
N ARG A 25 -1.04 -8.70 7.00
CA ARG A 25 -2.09 -7.90 6.35
C ARG A 25 -2.11 -6.46 6.85
N GLY A 26 -1.85 -6.25 8.15
CA GLY A 26 -1.73 -4.93 8.75
C GLY A 26 -0.55 -4.13 8.20
N GLN A 27 0.65 -4.71 8.18
CA GLN A 27 1.86 -4.07 7.64
C GLN A 27 1.69 -3.72 6.15
N ARG A 28 1.10 -4.63 5.38
CA ARG A 28 0.79 -4.40 3.95
C ARG A 28 -0.16 -3.22 3.75
N SER A 29 -1.24 -3.16 4.52
CA SER A 29 -2.20 -2.05 4.46
C SER A 29 -1.53 -0.71 4.79
N GLN A 30 -0.68 -0.68 5.81
CA GLN A 30 0.09 0.52 6.18
C GLN A 30 1.05 0.96 5.07
N PHE A 31 1.74 0.02 4.44
CA PHE A 31 2.64 0.32 3.32
C PHE A 31 1.90 0.93 2.14
N LEU A 32 0.79 0.32 1.71
CA LEU A 32 -0.01 0.82 0.60
C LEU A 32 -0.67 2.17 0.91
N ALA A 33 -1.10 2.38 2.15
CA ALA A 33 -1.59 3.67 2.60
C ALA A 33 -0.49 4.75 2.52
N GLY A 34 0.73 4.43 2.96
CA GLY A 34 1.89 5.33 2.82
C GLY A 34 2.19 5.69 1.37
N LEU A 35 2.16 4.70 0.48
CA LEU A 35 2.32 4.91 -0.96
C LEU A 35 1.19 5.81 -1.53
N GLN A 36 -0.06 5.61 -1.11
CA GLN A 36 -1.19 6.43 -1.54
C GLN A 36 -1.04 7.89 -1.08
N TRP A 37 -0.56 8.11 0.15
CA TRP A 37 -0.25 9.45 0.64
C TRP A 37 0.85 10.13 -0.18
N TRP A 38 1.88 9.38 -0.58
CA TRP A 38 2.92 9.94 -1.43
C TRP A 38 2.44 10.25 -2.85
N LEU A 39 1.62 9.37 -3.45
CA LEU A 39 0.99 9.66 -4.74
C LEU A 39 0.06 10.88 -4.68
N ARG A 40 -0.60 11.13 -3.55
CA ARG A 40 -1.38 12.37 -3.33
C ARG A 40 -0.47 13.59 -3.37
N ASP A 41 0.70 13.52 -2.73
CA ASP A 41 1.67 14.62 -2.76
C ASP A 41 2.18 14.89 -4.17
N VAL A 42 2.45 13.84 -4.95
CA VAL A 42 2.79 13.96 -6.38
C VAL A 42 1.65 14.62 -7.17
N TRP A 43 0.40 14.22 -6.93
CA TRP A 43 -0.78 14.82 -7.58
C TRP A 43 -0.93 16.32 -7.25
N LEU A 44 -0.79 16.69 -5.97
CA LEU A 44 -0.81 18.10 -5.54
C LEU A 44 0.32 18.90 -6.18
N ALA A 45 1.53 18.34 -6.24
CA ALA A 45 2.66 18.97 -6.92
C ALA A 45 2.44 19.11 -8.44
N ALA A 46 1.81 18.12 -9.09
CA ALA A 46 1.47 18.18 -10.53
C ALA A 46 0.40 19.23 -10.82
N MET A 47 -0.48 19.50 -9.84
CA MET A 47 -1.42 20.63 -9.85
C MET A 47 -0.79 21.98 -9.46
N GLN A 48 0.53 22.03 -9.29
CA GLN A 48 1.29 23.21 -8.86
C GLN A 48 0.77 23.82 -7.55
N GLN A 49 0.28 22.97 -6.66
CA GLN A 49 -0.13 23.40 -5.32
C GLN A 49 1.09 23.66 -4.44
N GLY A 50 0.91 24.48 -3.41
CA GLY A 50 1.98 24.86 -2.50
C GLY A 50 2.53 23.66 -1.72
N ARG A 51 3.85 23.69 -1.45
CA ARG A 51 4.58 22.64 -0.73
C ARG A 51 3.99 22.37 0.65
N GLU A 52 3.39 23.38 1.28
CA GLU A 52 2.73 23.29 2.58
C GLU A 52 1.56 22.30 2.64
N LEU A 53 0.99 21.91 1.50
CA LEU A 53 -0.12 20.95 1.43
C LEU A 53 0.34 19.48 1.34
N LEU A 54 1.64 19.25 1.12
CA LEU A 54 2.22 17.92 1.04
C LEU A 54 2.24 17.25 2.41
N HIS A 55 1.94 15.97 2.47
CA HIS A 55 2.02 15.18 3.69
C HIS A 55 3.49 14.92 4.08
N PHE A 56 4.31 14.54 3.11
CA PHE A 56 5.73 14.23 3.30
C PHE A 56 6.61 15.44 2.96
N GLN A 57 6.64 16.43 3.86
CA GLN A 57 7.44 17.65 3.71
C GLN A 57 8.93 17.36 3.42
N ALA A 58 9.51 16.38 4.10
CA ALA A 58 10.90 15.99 3.90
C ALA A 58 11.19 15.43 2.50
N TRP A 59 10.16 15.00 1.76
CA TRP A 59 10.26 14.41 0.42
C TRP A 59 9.66 15.31 -0.66
N ALA A 60 9.38 16.58 -0.36
CA ALA A 60 8.77 17.52 -1.29
C ALA A 60 9.50 17.58 -2.64
N ASP A 61 10.84 17.66 -2.62
CA ASP A 61 11.65 17.71 -3.84
C ASP A 61 11.52 16.43 -4.68
N ALA A 62 11.38 15.25 -4.05
CA ALA A 62 11.16 13.99 -4.75
C ALA A 62 9.76 13.93 -5.38
N SER A 63 8.73 14.37 -4.64
CA SER A 63 7.36 14.44 -5.15
C SER A 63 7.26 15.39 -6.35
N GLU A 64 7.92 16.55 -6.29
CA GLU A 64 7.99 17.49 -7.40
C GLU A 64 8.77 16.95 -8.61
N ALA A 65 9.84 16.20 -8.39
CA ALA A 65 10.61 15.59 -9.47
C ALA A 65 9.77 14.62 -10.30
N VAL A 66 8.93 13.81 -9.63
CA VAL A 66 7.95 12.93 -10.29
C VAL A 66 6.84 13.74 -10.95
N ALA A 67 6.28 14.72 -10.24
CA ALA A 67 5.20 15.56 -10.77
C ALA A 67 5.58 16.33 -12.04
N LYS A 68 6.85 16.65 -12.26
CA LYS A 68 7.34 17.29 -13.50
C LYS A 68 7.29 16.36 -14.72
N ARG A 69 7.19 15.05 -14.52
CA ARG A 69 7.24 14.03 -15.58
C ARG A 69 5.86 13.59 -16.05
N ILE A 70 4.81 13.89 -15.28
CA ILE A 70 3.44 13.42 -15.53
C ILE A 70 2.44 14.57 -15.42
N SER A 71 1.30 14.44 -16.08
CA SER A 71 0.20 15.40 -15.91
C SER A 71 -0.54 15.18 -14.58
N ALA A 72 -1.26 16.19 -14.10
CA ALA A 72 -2.13 16.04 -12.93
C ALA A 72 -3.22 14.96 -13.13
N GLU A 73 -3.69 14.78 -14.37
CA GLU A 73 -4.63 13.71 -14.72
C GLU A 73 -3.98 12.32 -14.57
N GLN A 74 -2.75 12.14 -15.08
CA GLN A 74 -2.00 10.90 -14.91
C GLN A 74 -1.67 10.60 -13.43
N ALA A 75 -1.37 11.63 -12.65
CA ALA A 75 -1.16 11.46 -11.21
C ALA A 75 -2.45 11.08 -10.46
N LEU A 76 -3.61 11.56 -10.91
CA LEU A 76 -4.91 11.11 -10.39
C LEU A 76 -5.21 9.65 -10.78
N GLU A 77 -4.90 9.25 -12.01
CA GLU A 77 -5.03 7.86 -12.47
C GLU A 77 -4.17 6.90 -11.61
N ASN A 78 -2.98 7.34 -11.16
CA ASN A 78 -2.16 6.56 -10.24
C ASN A 78 -2.87 6.31 -8.90
N LEU A 79 -3.48 7.34 -8.32
CA LEU A 79 -4.25 7.23 -7.08
C LEU A 79 -5.40 6.23 -7.23
N GLN A 80 -6.16 6.34 -8.32
CA GLN A 80 -7.27 5.44 -8.63
C GLN A 80 -6.78 3.99 -8.86
N SER A 81 -5.65 3.81 -9.54
CA SER A 81 -5.04 2.50 -9.79
C SER A 81 -4.58 1.83 -8.50
N LEU A 82 -3.98 2.59 -7.58
CA LEU A 82 -3.57 2.08 -6.28
C LEU A 82 -4.77 1.77 -5.38
N GLU A 83 -5.82 2.58 -5.40
CA GLU A 83 -7.06 2.32 -4.67
C GLU A 83 -7.76 1.06 -5.17
N ALA A 84 -7.81 0.86 -6.50
CA ALA A 84 -8.34 -0.37 -7.10
C ALA A 84 -7.52 -1.61 -6.71
N THR A 85 -6.18 -1.47 -6.64
CA THR A 85 -5.28 -2.55 -6.21
C THR A 85 -5.52 -2.93 -4.74
N GLN A 86 -5.67 -1.95 -3.85
CA GLN A 86 -6.01 -2.18 -2.44
C GLN A 86 -7.36 -2.89 -2.30
N ARG A 87 -8.41 -2.43 -3.01
CA ARG A 87 -9.72 -3.09 -3.01
C ARG A 87 -9.63 -4.54 -3.48
N LEU A 88 -8.82 -4.85 -4.49
CA LEU A 88 -8.63 -6.22 -4.98
C LEU A 88 -7.99 -7.11 -3.90
N LEU A 89 -6.96 -6.61 -3.21
CA LEU A 89 -6.27 -7.33 -2.12
C LEU A 89 -7.14 -7.55 -0.88
N GLU A 90 -8.14 -6.70 -0.65
CA GLU A 90 -9.05 -6.80 0.49
C GLU A 90 -10.29 -7.66 0.22
N THR A 91 -10.84 -7.58 -0.99
CA THR A 91 -12.16 -8.18 -1.31
C THR A 91 -12.08 -9.50 -2.06
N THR A 92 -10.92 -9.84 -2.66
CA THR A 92 -10.76 -11.03 -3.49
C THR A 92 -9.63 -11.93 -3.01
N ASN A 93 -9.77 -13.24 -3.23
CA ASN A 93 -8.70 -14.22 -3.01
C ASN A 93 -7.69 -14.20 -4.18
N VAL A 94 -7.16 -13.02 -4.51
CA VAL A 94 -6.15 -12.85 -5.55
C VAL A 94 -4.78 -13.22 -5.01
N GLN A 95 -3.89 -13.71 -5.89
CA GLN A 95 -2.48 -13.85 -5.54
C GLN A 95 -1.87 -12.46 -5.31
N GLU A 96 -1.46 -12.18 -4.09
CA GLU A 96 -0.99 -10.86 -3.67
C GLU A 96 0.17 -10.35 -4.51
N ALA A 97 1.21 -11.17 -4.71
CA ALA A 97 2.38 -10.77 -5.48
C ALA A 97 2.01 -10.32 -6.90
N LEU A 98 1.08 -11.03 -7.55
CA LEU A 98 0.61 -10.69 -8.88
C LEU A 98 -0.25 -9.41 -8.88
N ALA A 99 -1.12 -9.25 -7.89
CA ALA A 99 -1.95 -8.05 -7.74
C ALA A 99 -1.08 -6.80 -7.52
N LEU A 100 -0.04 -6.91 -6.68
CA LEU A 100 0.92 -5.84 -6.47
C LEU A 100 1.75 -5.55 -7.71
N GLU A 101 2.29 -6.58 -8.37
CA GLU A 101 3.07 -6.41 -9.60
C GLU A 101 2.26 -5.69 -10.69
N VAL A 102 1.07 -6.21 -11.01
CA VAL A 102 0.20 -5.61 -12.03
C VAL A 102 -0.30 -4.23 -11.62
N GLY A 103 -0.62 -4.04 -10.34
CA GLY A 103 -1.07 -2.74 -9.82
C GLY A 103 0.02 -1.67 -9.91
N LEU A 104 1.25 -2.00 -9.52
CA LEU A 104 2.39 -1.08 -9.52
C LEU A 104 2.90 -0.79 -10.94
N LEU A 105 2.84 -1.76 -11.87
CA LEU A 105 3.20 -1.55 -13.27
C LEU A 105 2.29 -0.55 -14.01
N LYS A 106 1.08 -0.30 -13.49
CA LYS A 106 0.16 0.71 -14.06
C LYS A 106 0.50 2.14 -13.67
N LEU A 107 1.35 2.33 -12.65
CA LEU A 107 1.70 3.66 -12.16
C LEU A 107 2.57 4.41 -13.19
N LYS A 108 2.21 5.67 -13.45
CA LYS A 108 2.94 6.60 -14.30
C LYS A 108 3.78 7.52 -13.41
N LEU A 109 5.10 7.40 -13.44
CA LEU A 109 6.03 8.18 -12.59
C LEU A 109 7.11 8.88 -13.42
#